data_AF-A0AA40W6P3-F1
#
_entry.id   AF-A0AA40W6P3-F1
#
_cell.length_a   1.000
_cell.length_b   1.000
_cell.length_c   1.000
_cell.angle_alpha   90.00
_cell.angle_beta   90.00
_cell.angle_gamma   90.00
#
_symmetry.space_group_name_H-M   'P 1'
#
loop_
_entity.id
_entity.type
_entity.pdbx_description
1 polymer ?
#
loop_
_entity_poly.entity_id
_entity_poly.type
_entity_poly.pdbx_seq_one_letter_code
_entity_poly.pdbx_strand_id
1 'polypeptide(L)'
;MSDNLWNDYAKFFEACSGVLDRVEQHRDSGIALSESELSELRTMALNLNTFGRVLHGKRAREMRLLAERAERALGKAEAASALAPIQEDSESEDDPAAVTG
;
A
#
# COMPACT_ATOMS: atom_id res chain seq x y z
N MET A 1 -12.67 31.72 -5.75
CA MET A 1 -11.60 31.35 -6.70
C MET A 1 -11.90 29.94 -7.14
N SER A 2 -12.25 29.70 -8.41
CA SER A 2 -12.39 28.33 -8.88
C SER A 2 -11.00 27.73 -8.95
N ASP A 3 -10.68 26.82 -8.03
CA ASP A 3 -9.51 25.97 -8.21
C ASP A 3 -9.65 25.30 -9.58
N ASN A 4 -8.67 25.57 -10.44
CA ASN A 4 -8.65 25.01 -11.78
C ASN A 4 -8.41 23.51 -11.62
N LEU A 5 -9.29 22.68 -12.20
CA LEU A 5 -9.18 21.23 -12.24
C LEU A 5 -7.76 20.73 -12.57
N TRP A 6 -6.99 21.51 -13.33
CA TRP A 6 -5.59 21.21 -13.67
C TRP A 6 -4.62 21.35 -12.50
N ASN A 7 -4.83 22.32 -11.61
CA ASN A 7 -4.04 22.44 -10.39
C ASN A 7 -4.33 21.27 -9.45
N ASP A 8 -5.59 20.87 -9.34
CA ASP A 8 -5.98 19.74 -8.50
C ASP A 8 -5.45 18.42 -9.06
N TYR A 9 -5.48 18.24 -10.38
CA TYR A 9 -4.82 17.13 -11.05
C TYR A 9 -3.31 17.08 -10.72
N ALA A 10 -2.61 18.20 -10.85
CA ALA A 10 -1.16 18.25 -10.62
C ALA A 10 -0.82 17.92 -9.16
N LYS A 11 -1.55 18.52 -8.20
CA LYS A 11 -1.40 18.23 -6.77
C LYS A 11 -1.68 16.75 -6.46
N PHE A 12 -2.73 16.18 -7.04
CA PHE A 12 -3.07 14.77 -6.86
C PHE A 12 -1.97 13.85 -7.42
N PHE A 13 -1.50 14.13 -8.63
CA PHE A 13 -0.41 13.37 -9.26
C PHE A 13 0.88 13.42 -8.43
N GLU A 14 1.27 14.61 -7.96
CA GLU A 14 2.45 14.79 -7.10
C GLU A 14 2.29 14.05 -5.76
N ALA A 15 1.12 14.14 -5.13
CA ALA A 15 0.85 13.46 -3.86
C ALA A 15 0.95 11.93 -4.00
N CYS A 16 0.31 11.35 -5.03
CA CYS A 16 0.40 9.91 -5.30
C CYS A 16 1.83 9.48 -5.63
N SER A 17 2.56 10.27 -6.42
CA SER A 17 3.96 9.99 -6.73
C SER A 17 4.82 9.97 -5.46
N GLY A 18 4.67 10.97 -4.59
CA GLY A 18 5.42 11.06 -3.34
C GLY A 18 5.09 9.94 -2.34
N VAL A 19 3.85 9.45 -2.30
CA VAL A 19 3.50 8.24 -1.53
C VAL A 19 4.25 7.03 -2.06
N LEU A 20 4.25 6.81 -3.37
CA LEU A 20 4.93 5.67 -3.99
C LEU A 20 6.45 5.74 -3.82
N ASP A 21 7.04 6.94 -3.86
CA ASP A 21 8.46 7.12 -3.57
C ASP A 21 8.80 6.67 -2.15
N ARG A 22 7.97 7.02 -1.14
CA ARG A 22 8.18 6.58 0.25
C ARG A 22 7.98 5.08 0.42
N VAL A 23 6.96 4.50 -0.22
CA VAL A 23 6.73 3.04 -0.21
C VAL A 23 7.95 2.30 -0.78
N GLU A 24 8.52 2.80 -1.88
CA GLU A 24 9.71 2.20 -2.47
C GLU A 24 10.94 2.36 -1.58
N GLN A 25 11.13 3.52 -0.94
CA GLN A 25 12.20 3.72 0.04
C GLN A 25 12.09 2.79 1.25
N HIS A 26 10.88 2.61 1.80
CA HIS A 26 10.64 1.66 2.90
C HIS A 26 11.04 0.25 2.47
N ARG A 27 10.58 -0.18 1.29
CA ARG A 27 10.93 -1.49 0.73
C ARG A 27 12.44 -1.65 0.54
N ASP A 28 13.10 -0.67 -0.05
CA ASP A 28 14.54 -0.73 -0.33
C ASP A 28 15.36 -0.71 0.97
N SER A 29 14.77 -0.22 2.06
CA SER A 29 15.31 -0.26 3.42
C SER A 29 14.92 -1.53 4.20
N GLY A 30 14.19 -2.47 3.59
CA GLY A 30 13.72 -3.69 4.24
C GLY A 30 12.57 -3.51 5.23
N ILE A 31 11.93 -2.35 5.25
CA ILE A 31 10.78 -2.05 6.11
C ILE A 31 9.51 -2.53 5.42
N ALA A 32 8.78 -3.43 6.08
CA ALA A 32 7.48 -3.90 5.62
C ALA A 32 6.41 -2.82 5.85
N LEU A 33 5.46 -2.72 4.92
CA LEU A 33 4.25 -1.92 5.12
C LEU A 33 3.30 -2.65 6.09
N SER A 34 2.61 -1.89 6.92
CA SER A 34 1.50 -2.37 7.74
C SER A 34 0.28 -2.76 6.88
N GLU A 35 -0.65 -3.51 7.46
CA GLU A 35 -1.89 -3.91 6.77
C GLU A 35 -2.75 -2.69 6.35
N SER A 36 -2.80 -1.64 7.19
CA SER A 36 -3.52 -0.40 6.85
C SER A 36 -2.87 0.31 5.67
N GLU A 37 -1.55 0.42 5.64
CA GLU A 37 -0.82 1.03 4.51
C GLU A 37 -1.00 0.20 3.23
N LEU A 38 -1.03 -1.13 3.32
CA LEU A 38 -1.33 -2.00 2.19
C LEU A 38 -2.76 -1.79 1.68
N SER A 39 -3.73 -1.65 2.58
CA SER A 39 -5.14 -1.37 2.23
C SER A 39 -5.29 -0.01 1.54
N GLU A 40 -4.62 1.02 2.04
CA GLU A 40 -4.60 2.35 1.43
C GLU A 40 -3.93 2.33 0.06
N LEU A 41 -2.81 1.60 -0.09
CA LEU A 41 -2.11 1.43 -1.36
C LEU A 41 -2.98 0.69 -2.41
N ARG A 42 -3.74 -0.34 -2.00
CA ARG A 42 -4.74 -1.01 -2.86
C ARG A 42 -5.82 -0.02 -3.32
N THR A 43 -6.36 0.78 -2.39
CA THR A 43 -7.36 1.80 -2.70
C THR A 43 -6.81 2.83 -3.67
N MET A 44 -5.57 3.28 -3.47
CA MET A 44 -4.90 4.21 -4.38
C MET A 44 -4.75 3.61 -5.77
N ALA A 45 -4.30 2.34 -5.90
CA ALA A 45 -4.18 1.67 -7.20
C ALA A 45 -5.53 1.59 -7.94
N LEU A 46 -6.62 1.27 -7.24
CA LEU A 46 -7.97 1.25 -7.81
C LEU A 46 -8.43 2.62 -8.30
N ASN A 47 -8.17 3.67 -7.51
CA ASN A 47 -8.53 5.04 -7.86
C ASN A 47 -7.72 5.53 -9.08
N LEU A 48 -6.42 5.28 -9.12
CA LEU A 48 -5.55 5.63 -10.23
C LEU A 48 -5.99 4.93 -11.53
N ASN A 49 -6.32 3.64 -11.47
CA ASN A 49 -6.88 2.91 -12.61
C ASN A 49 -8.21 3.51 -13.09
N THR A 50 -9.09 3.89 -12.17
CA THR A 50 -10.37 4.54 -12.48
C THR A 50 -10.14 5.90 -13.16
N PHE A 51 -9.25 6.74 -12.62
CA PHE A 51 -8.88 8.01 -13.24
C PHE A 51 -8.24 7.83 -14.62
N GLY A 52 -7.39 6.82 -14.79
CA GLY A 52 -6.77 6.48 -16.08
C GLY A 52 -7.75 6.04 -17.18
N ARG A 53 -9.00 5.70 -16.82
CA ARG A 53 -10.09 5.39 -17.77
C ARG A 53 -10.87 6.62 -18.19
N VAL A 54 -11.07 7.59 -17.29
CA VAL A 54 -11.90 8.77 -17.54
C VAL A 54 -11.11 9.98 -18.05
N LEU A 55 -9.80 10.04 -17.76
CA LEU A 55 -8.91 11.07 -18.31
C LEU A 55 -8.47 10.72 -19.74
N HIS A 56 -7.91 11.71 -20.44
CA HIS A 56 -7.41 11.55 -21.80
C HIS A 56 -5.96 12.00 -21.96
N GLY A 57 -5.30 11.46 -22.99
CA GLY A 57 -3.97 11.85 -23.42
C GLY A 57 -2.89 11.55 -22.37
N LYS A 58 -2.00 12.53 -22.15
CA LYS A 58 -0.86 12.41 -21.22
C LYS A 58 -1.32 12.02 -19.80
N ARG A 59 -2.40 12.61 -19.31
CA ARG A 59 -2.88 12.41 -17.93
C ARG A 59 -3.39 11.01 -17.67
N ALA A 60 -4.08 10.43 -18.66
CA ALA A 60 -4.52 9.04 -18.58
C ALA A 60 -3.31 8.09 -18.46
N ARG A 61 -2.25 8.36 -19.22
CA ARG A 61 -1.01 7.57 -19.18
C ARG A 61 -0.29 7.72 -17.84
N GLU A 62 -0.20 8.93 -17.32
CA GLU A 62 0.39 9.22 -16.01
C GLU A 62 -0.33 8.48 -14.88
N MET A 63 -1.66 8.49 -14.86
CA MET A 63 -2.44 7.74 -13.87
C MET A 63 -2.23 6.22 -13.97
N ARG A 64 -2.19 5.67 -15.20
CA ARG A 64 -1.91 4.24 -15.40
C ARG A 64 -0.50 3.86 -14.94
N LEU A 65 0.50 4.70 -15.21
CA LEU A 65 1.86 4.46 -14.76
C LEU A 65 1.95 4.43 -13.22
N LEU A 66 1.27 5.35 -12.54
CA LEU A 66 1.20 5.33 -11.08
C LEU A 66 0.45 4.09 -10.57
N ALA A 67 -0.63 3.66 -11.23
CA ALA A 67 -1.36 2.45 -10.87
C ALA A 67 -0.48 1.19 -11.00
N GLU A 68 0.22 1.03 -12.13
CA GLU A 68 1.16 -0.07 -12.35
C GLU A 68 2.30 -0.09 -11.31
N ARG A 69 2.78 1.10 -10.91
CA ARG A 69 3.80 1.24 -9.86
C ARG A 69 3.26 0.82 -8.49
N ALA A 70 2.02 1.20 -8.15
CA ALA A 70 1.34 0.79 -6.92
C ALA A 70 1.10 -0.73 -6.88
N GLU A 71 0.60 -1.32 -7.98
CA GLU A 71 0.37 -2.77 -8.10
C GLU A 71 1.67 -3.58 -7.95
N ARG A 72 2.78 -3.10 -8.54
CA ARG A 72 4.10 -3.72 -8.37
C ARG A 72 4.58 -3.67 -6.92
N ALA A 73 4.32 -2.57 -6.21
CA ALA A 73 4.65 -2.46 -4.80
C ALA A 73 3.83 -3.44 -3.95
N LEU A 74 2.53 -3.58 -4.24
CA LEU A 74 1.64 -4.54 -3.58
C LEU A 74 2.06 -5.99 -3.81
N GLY A 75 2.30 -6.40 -5.06
CA GLY A 75 2.69 -7.78 -5.36
C GLY A 75 4.01 -8.20 -4.69
N LYS A 76 4.94 -7.26 -4.50
CA LYS A 76 6.17 -7.50 -3.73
C LYS A 76 5.92 -7.59 -2.23
N ALA A 77 5.03 -6.76 -1.68
CA ALA A 77 4.69 -6.81 -0.27
C ALA A 77 3.94 -8.10 0.09
N GLU A 78 3.04 -8.58 -0.77
CA GLU A 78 2.33 -9.85 -0.58
C GLU A 78 3.30 -11.04 -0.64
N ALA A 79 4.28 -11.01 -1.56
CA ALA A 79 5.34 -12.01 -1.60
C ALA A 79 6.24 -12.00 -0.35
N ALA A 80 6.54 -10.80 0.19
CA ALA A 80 7.30 -10.66 1.43
C ALA A 80 6.52 -11.14 2.66
N SER A 81 5.21 -10.87 2.72
CA SER A 81 4.32 -11.35 3.78
C SER A 81 4.21 -12.88 3.80
N ALA A 82 4.10 -13.52 2.64
CA ALA A 82 4.11 -14.99 2.54
C ALA A 82 5.43 -15.65 2.99
N LEU A 83 6.53 -14.88 3.04
CA LEU A 83 7.84 -15.34 3.50
C LEU A 83 8.12 -14.98 4.96
N ALA A 84 7.28 -14.17 5.61
CA ALA A 84 7.43 -13.85 7.01
C ALA A 84 7.17 -15.12 7.83
N PRO A 85 8.12 -15.57 8.68
CA PRO A 85 7.88 -16.68 9.58
C PRO A 85 6.68 -16.33 10.46
N ILE A 86 5.68 -17.22 10.49
CA ILE A 86 4.60 -17.15 11.48
C ILE A 86 5.30 -17.29 12.84
N GLN A 87 5.39 -16.21 13.60
CA GLN A 87 5.65 -16.30 15.03
C GLN A 87 4.37 -16.87 15.64
N GLU A 88 4.27 -18.21 15.64
CA GLU A 88 3.45 -18.88 16.64
C GLU A 88 4.08 -18.52 17.98
N ASP A 89 3.45 -17.59 18.71
CA ASP A 89 3.64 -17.48 20.15
C ASP A 89 3.29 -18.84 20.73
N SER A 90 4.30 -19.68 20.88
CA SER A 90 4.25 -20.89 21.68
C SER A 90 4.23 -20.42 23.14
N GLU A 91 3.06 -20.03 23.64
CA GLU A 91 2.80 -20.10 25.07
C GLU A 91 2.64 -21.57 25.43
N SER A 92 3.79 -22.20 25.70
CA SER A 92 3.89 -23.51 26.32
C SER A 92 3.32 -23.47 27.74
N GLU A 93 2.58 -24.53 28.06
CA GLU A 93 1.86 -24.87 29.29
C GLU A 93 2.61 -24.61 30.60
N ASP A 94 1.86 -24.23 31.65
CA ASP A 94 2.10 -24.74 33.00
C ASP A 94 0.75 -24.91 33.73
N ASP A 95 0.27 -26.16 33.79
CA ASP A 95 -0.73 -26.63 34.75
C ASP A 95 -0.02 -26.92 36.07
N PRO A 96 -0.49 -26.34 37.20
CA PRO A 96 -0.60 -27.20 38.36
C PRO A 96 -1.85 -26.97 39.20
N ALA A 97 -2.55 -28.10 39.39
CA ALA A 97 -3.02 -28.61 40.68
C ALA A 97 -4.43 -28.20 41.16
N ALA A 98 -5.26 -29.23 41.19
CA ALA A 98 -6.44 -29.43 42.01
C ALA A 98 -6.36 -28.76 43.40
N VAL A 99 -7.31 -27.86 43.68
CA VAL A 99 -7.66 -27.44 45.04
C VAL A 99 -8.81 -28.33 45.53
N THR A 100 -8.47 -29.26 46.41
CA THR A 100 -9.41 -29.81 47.40
C THR A 100 -9.21 -29.06 48.72
N GLY A 101 -10.28 -28.46 49.23
CA GLY A 101 -10.38 -27.85 50.54
C GLY A 101 -11.83 -27.51 50.84
#